data_AF-A0A6M3LMB1-F1
#
_entry.id   AF-A0A6M3LMB1-F1
#
_cell.length_a   1.000
_cell.length_b   1.000
_cell.length_c   1.000
_cell.angle_alpha   90.00
_cell.angle_beta   90.00
_cell.angle_gamma   90.00
#
_symmetry.space_group_name_H-M   'P 1'
#
loop_
_entity.id
_entity.type
_entity.pdbx_description
1 polymer ?
#
loop_
_entity_poly.entity_id
_entity_poly.type
_entity_poly.pdbx_seq_one_letter_code
_entity_poly.pdbx_strand_id
1 'polypeptide(L)'
;MNTIQDFAKLVEKEHNDRREKEYPNLQHYELVKIKPGKKYTKVDVGSSGKFMVDADGNIFGIKGYGVIHRGKRYGTLDTINEYYWGNYSPIKRTDT
;
A
#
# COMPACT_ATOMS: atom_id res chain seq x y z
N MET A 1 -5.91 -11.09 12.87
CA MET A 1 -4.67 -10.83 12.12
C MET A 1 -5.07 -10.51 10.69
N ASN A 2 -4.71 -9.34 10.18
CA ASN A 2 -5.09 -8.97 8.81
C ASN A 2 -4.19 -9.69 7.80
N THR A 3 -4.73 -9.96 6.63
CA THR A 3 -4.01 -10.61 5.53
C THR A 3 -3.43 -9.57 4.57
N ILE A 4 -2.53 -10.03 3.69
CA ILE A 4 -2.05 -9.17 2.59
C ILE A 4 -3.17 -8.79 1.61
N GLN A 5 -4.20 -9.61 1.51
CA GLN A 5 -5.41 -9.32 0.73
C GLN A 5 -6.20 -8.18 1.36
N ASP A 6 -6.33 -8.15 2.69
CA ASP A 6 -6.99 -7.05 3.40
C ASP A 6 -6.21 -5.75 3.21
N PHE A 7 -4.88 -5.82 3.32
CA PHE A 7 -4.01 -4.68 3.04
C PHE A 7 -4.17 -4.16 1.60
N ALA A 8 -4.13 -5.05 0.59
CA ALA A 8 -4.29 -4.65 -0.81
C ALA A 8 -5.66 -4.01 -1.10
N LYS A 9 -6.74 -4.58 -0.55
CA LYS A 9 -8.09 -4.00 -0.67
C LYS A 9 -8.17 -2.62 -0.03
N LEU A 10 -7.56 -2.43 1.14
CA LEU A 10 -7.52 -1.13 1.81
C LEU A 10 -6.76 -0.09 0.98
N VAL A 11 -5.58 -0.45 0.46
CA VAL A 11 -4.79 0.41 -0.43
C VAL A 11 -5.58 0.79 -1.67
N GLU A 12 -6.24 -0.17 -2.32
CA GLU A 12 -7.05 0.07 -3.52
C GLU A 12 -8.18 1.05 -3.24
N LYS A 13 -8.95 0.79 -2.17
CA LYS A 13 -10.06 1.64 -1.75
C LYS A 13 -9.57 3.07 -1.51
N GLU A 14 -8.61 3.25 -0.61
CA GLU A 14 -8.17 4.59 -0.21
C GLU A 14 -7.48 5.35 -1.34
N HIS A 15 -6.77 4.66 -2.22
CA HIS A 15 -6.17 5.27 -3.39
C HIS A 15 -7.23 5.77 -4.37
N ASN A 16 -8.24 4.93 -4.67
CA ASN A 16 -9.32 5.29 -5.57
C ASN A 16 -10.22 6.38 -4.98
N ASP A 17 -10.56 6.32 -3.68
CA ASP A 17 -11.30 7.37 -2.98
C ASP A 17 -10.61 8.73 -3.07
N ARG A 18 -9.27 8.76 -2.96
CA ARG A 18 -8.48 9.99 -3.12
C ARG A 18 -8.55 10.50 -4.55
N ARG A 19 -8.35 9.61 -5.53
CA ARG A 19 -8.34 9.96 -6.94
C ARG A 19 -9.69 10.49 -7.42
N GLU A 20 -10.79 9.88 -6.98
CA GLU A 20 -12.13 10.34 -7.30
C GLU A 20 -12.38 11.77 -6.77
N LYS A 21 -11.88 12.08 -5.57
CA LYS A 21 -11.95 13.44 -5.01
C LYS A 21 -11.07 14.44 -5.76
N GLU A 22 -9.84 14.06 -6.13
CA GLU A 22 -8.89 14.95 -6.83
C GLU A 22 -9.28 15.16 -8.31
N TYR A 23 -9.90 14.15 -8.93
CA TYR A 23 -10.16 14.10 -10.37
C TYR A 23 -11.58 13.58 -10.66
N PRO A 24 -12.64 14.29 -10.24
CA PRO A 24 -14.03 13.79 -10.30
C PRO A 24 -14.55 13.50 -11.71
N ASN A 25 -13.94 14.10 -12.73
CA ASN A 25 -14.33 13.91 -14.14
C ASN A 25 -13.50 12.84 -14.88
N LEU A 26 -12.54 12.20 -14.20
CA LEU A 26 -11.71 11.13 -14.76
C LEU A 26 -12.12 9.80 -14.13
N GLN A 27 -12.77 8.93 -14.90
CA GLN A 27 -13.00 7.54 -14.48
C GLN A 27 -11.68 6.76 -14.55
N HIS A 28 -10.87 6.86 -13.50
CA HIS A 28 -9.63 6.11 -13.35
C HIS A 28 -9.66 5.34 -12.03
N TYR A 29 -9.86 4.04 -12.14
CA TYR A 29 -9.67 3.09 -11.04
C TYR A 29 -8.32 2.42 -11.25
N GLU A 30 -7.42 2.61 -10.28
CA GLU A 30 -6.17 1.86 -10.29
C GLU A 30 -6.40 0.50 -9.67
N LEU A 31 -5.98 -0.54 -10.38
CA LEU A 31 -6.01 -1.91 -9.86
C LEU A 31 -4.82 -2.12 -8.94
N VAL A 32 -5.07 -2.70 -7.78
CA VAL A 32 -4.01 -3.17 -6.88
C VAL A 32 -3.71 -4.64 -7.16
N LYS A 33 -2.43 -4.96 -7.36
CA LYS A 33 -1.97 -6.32 -7.66
C LYS A 33 -1.02 -6.82 -6.59
N ILE A 34 -1.27 -8.03 -6.10
CA ILE A 34 -0.37 -8.75 -5.20
C ILE A 34 0.54 -9.63 -6.05
N LYS A 35 1.85 -9.49 -5.89
CA LYS A 35 2.85 -10.30 -6.59
C LYS A 35 3.77 -10.99 -5.58
N PRO A 36 3.52 -12.27 -5.25
CA PRO A 36 4.38 -13.04 -4.37
C PRO A 36 5.82 -13.09 -4.89
N GLY A 37 6.78 -13.02 -3.99
CA GLY A 37 8.19 -13.15 -4.29
C GLY A 37 8.90 -13.95 -3.20
N LYS A 38 10.15 -14.34 -3.45
CA LYS A 38 10.89 -15.24 -2.55
C LYS A 38 11.05 -14.71 -1.12
N LYS A 39 11.29 -13.40 -0.97
CA LYS A 39 11.54 -12.75 0.32
C LYS A 39 10.45 -11.76 0.71
N TYR A 40 9.84 -11.15 -0.28
CA TYR A 40 8.84 -10.12 -0.09
C TYR A 40 7.73 -10.30 -1.12
N THR A 41 6.50 -10.06 -0.70
CA THR A 41 5.36 -9.94 -1.59
C THR A 41 5.16 -8.46 -1.93
N LYS A 42 5.06 -8.14 -3.23
CA LYS A 42 4.81 -6.78 -3.69
C LYS A 42 3.32 -6.49 -3.72
N VAL A 43 2.97 -5.26 -3.38
CA VAL A 43 1.64 -4.67 -3.58
C VAL A 43 1.83 -3.51 -4.54
N ASP A 44 1.45 -3.75 -5.79
CA ASP A 44 1.54 -2.79 -6.88
C ASP A 44 0.25 -1.98 -6.96
N VAL A 45 0.35 -0.68 -7.26
CA VAL A 45 -0.79 0.18 -7.57
C VAL A 45 -0.65 0.62 -9.02
N GLY A 46 -1.65 0.28 -9.85
CA GLY A 46 -1.57 0.47 -11.30
C GLY A 46 -0.49 -0.42 -11.93
N SER A 47 0.46 0.19 -12.63
CA SER A 47 1.58 -0.51 -13.29
C SER A 47 2.86 -0.59 -12.44
N SER A 48 2.87 0.04 -11.25
CA SER A 48 4.10 0.25 -10.47
C SER A 48 4.05 -0.39 -9.09
N GLY A 49 5.19 -0.91 -8.64
CA GLY A 49 5.34 -1.39 -7.26
C GLY A 49 5.31 -0.25 -6.26
N LYS A 50 4.46 -0.37 -5.23
CA LYS A 50 4.29 0.67 -4.20
C LYS A 50 4.77 0.21 -2.83
N PHE A 51 4.37 -0.99 -2.42
CA PHE A 51 4.74 -1.57 -1.14
C PHE A 51 5.33 -2.96 -1.29
N MET A 52 6.10 -3.37 -0.28
CA MET A 52 6.63 -4.72 -0.15
C MET A 52 6.40 -5.20 1.29
N VAL A 53 5.92 -6.43 1.42
CA VAL A 53 5.60 -7.05 2.71
C VAL A 53 6.49 -8.27 2.90
N ASP A 54 7.15 -8.40 4.04
CA ASP A 54 7.94 -9.59 4.38
C ASP A 54 7.08 -10.70 5.01
N ALA A 55 7.71 -11.83 5.32
CA ALA A 55 7.05 -13.00 5.90
C ALA A 55 6.48 -12.71 7.31
N ASP A 56 7.04 -11.74 8.03
CA ASP A 56 6.58 -11.31 9.36
C ASP A 56 5.46 -10.27 9.28
N GLY A 57 5.04 -9.90 8.06
CA GLY A 57 3.99 -8.92 7.81
C GLY A 57 4.43 -7.47 7.91
N ASN A 58 5.73 -7.16 7.98
CA ASN A 58 6.21 -5.78 7.99
C ASN A 58 6.02 -5.13 6.61
N ILE A 59 5.53 -3.89 6.60
CA ILE A 59 5.22 -3.15 5.38
C ILE A 59 6.29 -2.09 5.11
N PHE A 60 6.89 -2.14 3.92
CA PHE A 60 7.92 -1.21 3.47
C PHE A 60 7.51 -0.49 2.18
N GLY A 61 7.93 0.76 2.02
CA GLY A 61 7.99 1.41 0.71
C GLY A 61 9.10 0.83 -0.17
N ILE A 62 9.11 1.19 -1.45
CA ILE A 62 10.09 0.73 -2.45
C ILE A 62 11.03 1.88 -2.84
N LYS A 63 12.36 1.63 -2.94
CA LYS A 63 13.35 2.60 -3.47
C LYS A 63 13.40 2.61 -5.00
N GLY A 64 13.17 1.46 -5.61
CA GLY A 64 13.32 1.18 -7.03
C GLY A 64 13.73 -0.29 -7.24
N TYR A 65 13.52 -0.82 -8.45
CA TYR A 65 13.97 -2.17 -8.86
C TYR A 65 13.58 -3.31 -7.91
N GLY A 66 12.45 -3.19 -7.21
CA GLY A 66 11.98 -4.20 -6.25
C GLY A 66 12.82 -4.31 -4.98
N VAL A 67 13.50 -3.23 -4.58
CA VAL A 67 14.26 -3.16 -3.31
C VAL A 67 13.46 -2.36 -2.27
N ILE A 68 13.34 -2.94 -1.07
CA ILE A 68 12.68 -2.28 0.06
C ILE A 68 13.44 -1.03 0.50
N HIS A 69 12.69 -0.02 0.94
CA HIS A 69 13.24 1.16 1.58
C HIS A 69 13.19 0.97 3.11
N ARG A 70 14.28 0.50 3.73
CA ARG A 70 14.33 0.22 5.18
C ARG A 70 13.93 1.41 6.08
N GLY A 71 14.30 2.64 5.70
CA GLY A 71 13.89 3.86 6.41
C GLY A 71 12.44 4.29 6.17
N LYS A 72 11.69 3.57 5.33
CA LYS A 72 10.26 3.78 5.04
C LYS A 72 9.49 2.51 5.40
N ARG A 73 9.62 2.09 6.66
CA ARG A 73 8.80 1.04 7.26
C ARG A 73 7.58 1.72 7.90
N TYR A 74 6.38 1.28 7.52
CA TYR A 74 5.12 1.94 7.89
C TYR A 74 4.27 1.13 8.87
N GLY A 75 4.81 0.05 9.46
CA GLY A 75 4.07 -0.83 10.38
C GLY A 75 4.03 -2.27 9.91
N THR A 76 2.98 -3.00 10.31
CA THR A 76 2.73 -4.40 9.94
C THR A 76 1.32 -4.57 9.35
N LEU A 77 1.01 -5.76 8.85
CA LEU A 77 -0.36 -6.11 8.42
C LEU A 77 -1.39 -5.89 9.55
N ASP A 78 -1.02 -6.10 10.82
CA ASP A 78 -1.95 -5.88 11.93
C ASP A 78 -2.22 -4.40 12.21
N THR A 79 -1.30 -3.51 11.84
CA THR A 79 -1.44 -2.06 12.05
C THR A 79 -1.95 -1.32 10.80
N ILE A 80 -2.49 -2.01 9.79
CA ILE A 80 -2.91 -1.34 8.54
C ILE A 80 -3.98 -0.27 8.76
N ASN A 81 -4.80 -0.41 9.80
CA ASN A 81 -5.84 0.57 10.13
C ASN A 81 -5.31 1.79 10.90
N GLU A 82 -4.03 1.82 11.29
CA GLU A 82 -3.40 3.00 11.89
C GLU A 82 -2.89 3.98 10.84
N TYR A 83 -2.98 3.65 9.55
CA TYR A 83 -2.43 4.46 8.46
C TYR A 83 -3.49 4.70 7.39
N TYR A 84 -3.36 5.84 6.72
CA TYR A 84 -3.99 6.14 5.45
C TYR A 84 -2.99 5.88 4.32
N TRP A 85 -3.33 4.99 3.40
CA TRP A 85 -2.48 4.43 2.35
C TRP A 85 -2.73 4.99 0.95
N GLY A 86 -3.78 5.80 0.78
CA GLY A 86 -4.18 6.34 -0.52
C GLY A 86 -3.17 7.30 -1.16
N ASN A 87 -2.31 7.92 -0.33
CA ASN A 87 -1.32 8.91 -0.74
C ASN A 87 -0.06 8.30 -1.38
N TYR A 88 0.84 9.14 -1.89
CA TYR A 88 2.14 8.69 -2.37
C TYR A 88 2.95 8.00 -1.26
N SER A 89 3.01 8.63 -0.07
CA SER A 89 3.53 8.03 1.16
C SER A 89 2.38 7.85 2.17
N PRO A 90 2.32 6.74 2.92
CA PRO A 90 1.32 6.55 3.97
C PRO A 90 1.44 7.62 5.07
N ILE A 91 0.31 8.04 5.60
CA ILE A 91 0.23 8.98 6.72
C ILE A 91 -0.38 8.23 7.91
N LYS A 92 0.27 8.28 9.07
CA LYS A 92 -0.31 7.70 10.28
C LYS A 92 -1.57 8.49 10.64
N ARG A 93 -2.68 7.79 10.85
CA ARG A 93 -3.91 8.39 11.38
C ARG A 93 -3.58 8.82 12.81
N THR A 94 -3.60 10.11 13.05
CA THR A 94 -3.51 10.64 14.42
C THR A 94 -4.85 10.41 15.09
N ASP A 95 -4.84 9.87 16.31
CA ASP A 95 -6.00 9.88 17.18
C ASP A 95 -6.49 11.35 17.26
N THR A 96 -7.66 11.60 16.67
CA THR A 96 -8.31 12.91 16.70
C THR A 96 -9.37 12.87 17.78
#